data_AF-A0A0K6G402-F1
#
_entry.id   AF-A0A0K6G402-F1
#
_cell.length_a   1.000
_cell.length_b   1.000
_cell.length_c   1.000
_cell.angle_alpha   90.00
_cell.angle_beta   90.00
_cell.angle_gamma   90.00
#
_symmetry.space_group_name_H-M   'P 1'
#
loop_
_entity.id
_entity.type
_entity.pdbx_description
1 polymer ?
#
loop_
_entity_poly.entity_id
_entity_poly.type
_entity_poly.pdbx_seq_one_letter_code
_entity_poly.pdbx_strand_id
1 'polypeptide(L)'
;MPRRWELLAICRLKATDRRGAVEAHGKALVWHVALLAPTELEKLDDKTSHFVSQLVVISVGDLFDPESVLLSRLFVNLDVEDKVVRLVMERVLGVLEDMMHKPVAQKAMELVVEELGRMWGDEYPIKRAKLLVSMLKHEYHSSGPAFKVSPDQVLEILLTEPIGVDTSELNYLLGHHRQQEAASGEDAYTMYTQAQNVLDQLDKQLGELQTMSKSTAGILAPNIRGVIMRERIWLSRIGEVQTEEQMALEDLEKLPATLMSRPEDASLLGRIALHEVYSQFRSDLFLTIAVPMGMTSKDTTSNQPIPTRDALNTLGTAEQNCWKTLQLIVAQGDVTRIRESAGSRISSRSLQT
;
A
#
# COMPACT_ATOMS: atom_id res chain seq x y z
N MET A 1 4.75 39.31 -5.60
CA MET A 1 5.64 39.38 -4.42
C MET A 1 6.03 38.04 -3.75
N PRO A 2 5.91 36.84 -4.38
CA PRO A 2 6.12 35.57 -3.67
C PRO A 2 7.58 35.33 -3.22
N ARG A 3 8.55 35.75 -4.04
CA ARG A 3 10.00 35.53 -3.79
C ARG A 3 10.50 36.16 -2.48
N ARG A 4 9.87 37.24 -2.00
CA ARG A 4 10.24 37.88 -0.74
C ARG A 4 9.90 37.00 0.46
N TRP A 5 8.72 36.39 0.45
CA TRP A 5 8.26 35.51 1.52
C TRP A 5 9.05 34.20 1.54
N GLU A 6 9.38 33.66 0.37
CA GLU A 6 10.27 32.50 0.23
C GLU A 6 11.65 32.75 0.86
N LEU A 7 12.31 33.86 0.51
CA LEU A 7 13.59 34.23 1.10
C LEU A 7 13.50 34.44 2.62
N LEU A 8 12.42 35.09 3.08
CA LEU A 8 12.19 35.27 4.52
C LEU A 8 12.05 33.93 5.24
N ALA A 9 11.32 32.98 4.66
CA ALA A 9 11.15 31.65 5.23
C ALA A 9 12.49 30.92 5.37
N ILE A 10 13.32 30.95 4.32
CA ILE A 10 14.68 30.39 4.35
C ILE A 10 15.55 31.06 5.42
N CYS A 11 15.50 32.39 5.52
CA CYS A 11 16.24 33.14 6.54
C CYS A 11 15.79 32.75 7.96
N ARG A 12 14.48 32.67 8.21
CA ARG A 12 13.93 32.26 9.51
C ARG A 12 14.29 30.82 9.85
N LEU A 13 14.27 29.92 8.87
CA LEU A 13 14.70 28.53 9.04
C LEU A 13 16.17 28.43 9.45
N LYS A 14 17.05 29.21 8.80
CA LYS A 14 18.48 29.31 9.16
C LYS A 14 18.70 29.94 10.54
N ALA A 15 17.84 30.86 10.94
CA ALA A 15 17.83 31.48 12.26
C ALA A 15 17.12 30.63 13.34
N THR A 16 16.83 29.36 13.04
CA THR A 16 16.13 28.39 13.90
C THR A 16 14.71 28.78 14.35
N ASP A 17 14.14 29.84 13.78
CA ASP A 17 12.75 30.25 13.98
C ASP A 17 11.81 29.43 13.07
N ARG A 18 11.51 28.20 13.52
CA ARG A 18 10.66 27.25 12.77
C ARG A 18 9.24 27.76 12.58
N ARG A 19 8.65 28.37 13.61
CA ARG A 19 7.28 28.90 13.56
C ARG A 19 7.18 30.06 12.57
N GLY A 20 8.13 30.99 12.63
CA GLY A 20 8.18 32.08 11.68
C GLY A 20 8.48 31.59 10.25
N ALA A 21 9.26 30.53 10.08
CA ALA A 21 9.49 29.91 8.76
C ALA A 21 8.19 29.34 8.17
N VAL A 22 7.39 28.63 8.97
CA VAL A 22 6.06 28.13 8.55
C VAL A 22 5.14 29.28 8.15
N GLU A 23 5.05 30.35 8.95
CA GLU A 23 4.24 31.52 8.61
C GLU A 23 4.67 32.16 7.28
N ALA A 24 5.98 32.29 7.05
CA ALA A 24 6.53 32.87 5.84
C ALA A 24 6.31 31.96 4.61
N HIS A 25 6.48 30.65 4.75
CA HIS A 25 6.15 29.68 3.71
C HIS A 25 4.64 29.67 3.40
N GLY A 26 3.77 29.78 4.40
CA GLY A 26 2.32 29.87 4.22
C GLY A 26 1.93 31.09 3.39
N LYS A 27 2.54 32.26 3.67
CA LYS A 27 2.35 33.45 2.85
C LYS A 27 2.90 33.27 1.43
N ALA A 28 4.07 32.64 1.28
CA ALA A 28 4.63 32.34 -0.05
C ALA A 28 3.70 31.43 -0.86
N LEU A 29 3.15 30.39 -0.24
CA LEU A 29 2.20 29.45 -0.83
C LEU A 29 0.93 30.17 -1.27
N VAL A 30 0.33 30.99 -0.40
CA VAL A 30 -0.85 31.81 -0.71
C VAL A 30 -0.63 32.66 -1.96
N TRP A 31 0.51 33.36 -2.05
CA TRP A 31 0.85 34.16 -3.22
C TRP A 31 1.08 33.33 -4.48
N HIS A 32 1.64 32.13 -4.34
CA HIS A 32 1.84 31.23 -5.47
C HIS A 32 0.51 30.74 -6.02
N VAL A 33 -0.37 30.26 -5.14
CA VAL A 33 -1.71 29.77 -5.49
C VAL A 33 -2.58 30.88 -6.09
N ALA A 34 -2.57 32.08 -5.51
CA ALA A 34 -3.33 33.23 -6.04
C ALA A 34 -2.82 33.71 -7.42
N LEU A 35 -1.60 33.34 -7.81
CA LEU A 35 -1.03 33.64 -9.13
C LEU A 35 -1.22 32.50 -10.13
N LEU A 36 -1.70 31.33 -9.71
CA LEU A 36 -2.05 30.25 -10.63
C LEU A 36 -3.30 30.65 -11.41
N ALA A 37 -3.21 30.58 -12.74
CA ALA A 37 -4.39 30.77 -13.59
C ALA A 37 -5.36 29.60 -13.36
N PRO A 38 -6.67 29.86 -13.18
CA PRO A 38 -7.67 28.84 -12.86
C PRO A 38 -7.91 27.78 -13.95
N THR A 39 -7.34 27.93 -15.14
CA THR A 39 -7.60 27.03 -16.27
C THR A 39 -6.94 25.66 -16.10
N GLU A 40 -7.79 24.64 -15.91
CA GLU A 40 -7.52 23.21 -16.09
C GLU A 40 -6.34 22.62 -15.32
N LEU A 41 -6.11 23.08 -14.09
CA LEU A 41 -5.08 22.48 -13.26
C LEU A 41 -5.51 21.09 -12.76
N GLU A 42 -4.92 20.03 -13.33
CA GLU A 42 -5.03 18.65 -12.84
C GLU A 42 -3.98 18.34 -11.76
N LYS A 43 -2.85 19.06 -11.78
CA LYS A 43 -1.72 18.83 -10.88
C LYS A 43 -1.11 20.15 -10.43
N LEU A 44 -0.74 20.20 -9.16
CA LEU A 44 -0.03 21.32 -8.58
C LEU A 44 1.35 21.46 -9.22
N ASP A 45 1.79 22.69 -9.52
CA ASP A 45 3.15 22.90 -10.04
C ASP A 45 4.21 22.48 -9.03
N ASP A 46 5.41 22.16 -9.51
CA ASP A 46 6.51 21.65 -8.69
C ASP A 46 6.87 22.61 -7.54
N LYS A 47 6.76 23.92 -7.77
CA LYS A 47 7.13 24.92 -6.77
C LYS A 47 6.10 25.03 -5.67
N THR A 48 4.81 25.05 -6.01
CA THR A 48 3.73 25.00 -5.03
C THR A 48 3.75 23.67 -4.26
N SER A 49 4.00 22.56 -4.94
CA SER A 49 4.20 21.24 -4.31
C SER A 49 5.35 21.24 -3.32
N HIS A 50 6.47 21.89 -3.65
CA HIS A 50 7.60 22.03 -2.76
C HIS A 50 7.25 22.84 -1.50
N PHE A 51 6.52 23.94 -1.63
CA PHE A 51 6.09 24.73 -0.46
C PHE A 51 5.17 23.95 0.47
N VAL A 52 4.21 23.20 -0.09
CA VAL A 52 3.34 22.31 0.71
C VAL A 52 4.19 21.30 1.46
N SER A 53 5.13 20.63 0.78
CA SER A 53 6.02 19.66 1.43
C SER A 53 6.86 20.28 2.55
N GLN A 54 7.46 21.46 2.35
CA GLN A 54 8.22 22.14 3.40
C GLN A 54 7.35 22.53 4.60
N LEU A 55 6.14 23.04 4.36
CA LEU A 55 5.20 23.40 5.43
C LEU A 55 4.84 22.19 6.28
N VAL A 56 4.48 21.07 5.66
CA VAL A 56 4.12 19.84 6.37
C VAL A 56 5.31 19.28 7.14
N VAL A 57 6.49 19.20 6.51
CA VAL A 57 7.70 18.66 7.14
C VAL A 57 8.11 19.48 8.35
N ILE A 58 8.09 20.83 8.28
CA ILE A 58 8.45 21.68 9.43
C ILE A 58 7.36 21.61 10.51
N SER A 59 6.08 21.67 10.13
CA SER A 59 4.96 21.69 11.09
C SER A 59 4.88 20.39 11.88
N VAL A 60 4.96 19.24 11.20
CA VAL A 60 4.85 17.93 11.84
C VAL A 60 6.20 17.44 12.37
N GLY A 61 7.28 17.67 11.62
CA GLY A 61 8.60 17.14 11.93
C GLY A 61 9.36 17.94 12.99
N ASP A 62 9.27 19.27 12.96
CA ASP A 62 10.05 20.15 13.85
C ASP A 62 9.18 20.79 14.95
N LEU A 63 7.96 21.21 14.61
CA LEU A 63 7.06 21.92 15.54
C LEU A 63 6.10 21.01 16.31
N PHE A 64 5.90 19.78 15.84
CA PHE A 64 4.94 18.82 16.40
C PHE A 64 3.51 19.40 16.48
N ASP A 65 3.14 20.25 15.52
CA ASP A 65 1.83 20.91 15.46
C ASP A 65 0.99 20.32 14.32
N PRO A 66 0.08 19.37 14.61
CA PRO A 66 -0.74 18.72 13.60
C PRO A 66 -1.81 19.64 13.03
N GLU A 67 -2.18 20.76 13.67
CA GLU A 67 -3.20 21.66 13.13
C GLU A 67 -2.65 22.60 12.05
N SER A 68 -1.35 22.90 12.12
CA SER A 68 -0.67 23.77 11.15
C SER A 68 -0.65 23.21 9.72
N VAL A 69 -0.98 21.93 9.52
CA VAL A 69 -1.08 21.31 8.18
C VAL A 69 -2.41 21.56 7.49
N LEU A 70 -3.42 22.12 8.19
CA LEU A 70 -4.74 22.43 7.63
C LEU A 70 -4.65 23.68 6.76
N LEU A 71 -4.00 23.54 5.60
CA LEU A 71 -3.69 24.64 4.70
C LEU A 71 -4.95 25.27 4.08
N SER A 72 -6.10 24.59 4.11
CA SER A 72 -7.41 25.18 3.77
C SER A 72 -7.66 26.50 4.51
N ARG A 73 -7.24 26.58 5.78
CA ARG A 73 -7.37 27.78 6.63
C ARG A 73 -6.63 29.00 6.08
N LEU A 74 -5.58 28.81 5.29
CA LEU A 74 -4.81 29.89 4.68
C LEU A 74 -5.58 30.62 3.57
N PHE A 75 -6.60 29.98 3.01
CA PHE A 75 -7.34 30.46 1.84
C PHE A 75 -8.74 31.01 2.16
N VAL A 76 -9.19 30.92 3.42
CA VAL A 76 -10.56 31.31 3.85
C VAL A 76 -10.98 32.73 3.43
N ASN A 77 -10.02 33.65 3.33
CA ASN A 77 -10.29 35.06 2.99
C ASN A 77 -9.88 35.42 1.55
N LEU A 78 -9.64 34.44 0.70
CA LEU A 78 -9.17 34.63 -0.67
C LEU A 78 -10.16 34.00 -1.65
N ASP A 79 -10.31 34.64 -2.80
CA ASP A 79 -11.11 34.13 -3.92
C ASP A 79 -10.29 33.10 -4.70
N VAL A 80 -10.05 31.94 -4.08
CA VAL A 80 -9.35 30.80 -4.69
C VAL A 80 -10.36 29.70 -4.94
N GLU A 81 -10.35 29.12 -6.14
CA GLU A 81 -11.23 28.01 -6.46
C GLU A 81 -11.01 26.82 -5.51
N ASP A 82 -12.11 26.26 -4.99
CA ASP A 82 -12.09 25.11 -4.07
C ASP A 82 -11.29 23.93 -4.64
N LYS A 83 -11.32 23.74 -5.97
CA LYS A 83 -10.54 22.72 -6.66
C LYS A 83 -9.04 22.83 -6.38
N VAL A 84 -8.49 24.05 -6.36
CA VAL A 84 -7.07 24.29 -6.10
C VAL A 84 -6.74 24.02 -4.63
N VAL A 85 -7.63 24.43 -3.72
CA VAL A 85 -7.45 24.14 -2.28
C VAL A 85 -7.47 22.63 -2.03
N ARG A 86 -8.37 21.89 -2.70
CA ARG A 86 -8.39 20.41 -2.64
C ARG A 86 -7.08 19.80 -3.14
N LEU A 87 -6.52 20.27 -4.25
CA LEU A 87 -5.21 19.79 -4.76
C LEU A 87 -4.07 20.07 -3.78
N VAL A 88 -4.07 21.23 -3.13
CA VAL A 88 -3.08 21.56 -2.08
C VAL A 88 -3.21 20.58 -0.90
N MET A 89 -4.44 20.30 -0.46
CA MET A 89 -4.68 19.39 0.65
C MET A 89 -4.42 17.91 0.29
N GLU A 90 -4.68 17.48 -0.95
CA GLU A 90 -4.25 16.17 -1.46
C GLU A 90 -2.72 16.05 -1.44
N ARG A 91 -2.00 17.12 -1.78
CA ARG A 91 -0.55 17.14 -1.66
C ARG A 91 -0.07 17.06 -0.21
N VAL A 92 -0.77 17.70 0.74
CA VAL A 92 -0.50 17.55 2.18
C VAL A 92 -0.60 16.08 2.58
N LEU A 93 -1.67 15.41 2.16
CA LEU A 93 -1.89 13.99 2.45
C LEU A 93 -0.75 13.12 1.95
N GLY A 94 -0.34 13.28 0.69
CA GLY A 94 0.79 12.51 0.15
C GLY A 94 2.11 12.72 0.91
N VAL A 95 2.37 13.92 1.44
CA VAL A 95 3.57 14.17 2.27
C VAL A 95 3.43 13.54 3.66
N LEU A 96 2.22 13.54 4.22
CA LEU A 96 1.97 12.90 5.50
C LEU A 96 2.11 11.38 5.42
N GLU A 97 1.71 10.75 4.31
CA GLU A 97 1.86 9.30 4.07
C GLU A 97 3.32 8.82 4.26
N ASP A 98 4.29 9.61 3.80
CA ASP A 98 5.73 9.33 4.00
C ASP A 98 6.19 9.50 5.45
N MET A 99 5.46 10.29 6.24
CA MET A 99 5.79 10.65 7.62
C MET A 99 5.03 9.84 8.67
N MET A 100 4.18 8.89 8.28
CA MET A 100 3.25 8.16 9.18
C MET A 100 3.92 7.35 10.29
N HIS A 101 5.24 7.14 10.22
CA HIS A 101 6.03 6.56 11.31
C HIS A 101 6.11 7.47 12.55
N LYS A 102 5.68 8.74 12.46
CA LYS A 102 5.65 9.70 13.58
C LYS A 102 4.23 9.86 14.10
N PRO A 103 3.96 9.74 15.41
CA PRO A 103 2.60 9.86 15.97
C PRO A 103 1.92 11.20 15.68
N VAL A 104 2.69 12.29 15.56
CA VAL A 104 2.12 13.60 15.19
C VAL A 104 1.67 13.65 13.73
N ALA A 105 2.37 12.95 12.82
CA ALA A 105 1.94 12.83 11.43
C ALA A 105 0.62 12.05 11.32
N GLN A 106 0.46 11.03 12.17
CA GLN A 106 -0.77 10.27 12.28
C GLN A 106 -1.94 11.18 12.68
N LYS A 107 -1.74 11.99 13.74
CA LYS A 107 -2.76 12.93 14.18
C LYS A 107 -3.09 13.99 13.11
N ALA A 108 -2.07 14.48 12.41
CA ALA A 108 -2.20 15.41 11.30
C ALA A 108 -3.00 14.79 10.14
N MET A 109 -2.76 13.51 9.82
CA MET A 109 -3.49 12.77 8.79
C MET A 109 -4.99 12.71 9.10
N GLU A 110 -5.38 12.49 10.36
CA GLU A 110 -6.81 12.48 10.76
C GLU A 110 -7.49 13.79 10.42
N LEU A 111 -6.85 14.90 10.84
CA LEU A 111 -7.40 16.24 10.64
C LEU A 111 -7.52 16.56 9.15
N VAL A 112 -6.51 16.18 8.36
CA VAL A 112 -6.49 16.40 6.92
C VAL A 112 -7.56 15.57 6.22
N VAL A 113 -7.71 14.29 6.55
CA VAL A 113 -8.72 13.44 5.93
C VAL A 113 -10.13 13.88 6.32
N GLU A 114 -10.37 14.27 7.57
CA GLU A 114 -11.66 14.80 8.02
C GLU A 114 -12.01 16.08 7.24
N GLU A 115 -11.07 17.02 7.13
CA GLU A 115 -11.25 18.26 6.37
C GLU A 115 -11.46 17.99 4.88
N LEU A 116 -10.62 17.15 4.26
CA LEU A 116 -10.73 16.83 2.84
C LEU A 116 -12.03 16.08 2.55
N GLY A 117 -12.46 15.19 3.45
CA GLY A 117 -13.74 14.50 3.37
C GLY A 117 -14.93 15.47 3.38
N ARG A 118 -14.89 16.51 4.23
CA ARG A 118 -15.87 17.61 4.19
C ARG A 118 -15.83 18.37 2.86
N MET A 119 -14.64 18.62 2.32
CA MET A 119 -14.46 19.39 1.08
C MET A 119 -14.91 18.64 -0.19
N TRP A 120 -14.71 17.32 -0.24
CA TRP A 120 -15.13 16.48 -1.38
C TRP A 120 -16.65 16.25 -1.40
N GLY A 121 -17.29 16.24 -0.23
CA GLY A 121 -18.73 15.93 -0.13
C GLY A 121 -19.07 14.55 -0.71
N ASP A 122 -20.33 14.38 -1.12
CA ASP A 122 -20.81 13.15 -1.75
C ASP A 122 -20.61 13.14 -3.28
N GLU A 123 -20.08 14.23 -3.86
CA GLU A 123 -19.87 14.39 -5.30
C GLU A 123 -18.68 13.56 -5.84
N TYR A 124 -17.78 13.13 -4.96
CA TYR A 124 -16.55 12.41 -5.34
C TYR A 124 -16.28 11.20 -4.44
N PRO A 125 -17.16 10.20 -4.47
CA PRO A 125 -17.11 9.05 -3.57
C PRO A 125 -15.83 8.21 -3.75
N ILE A 126 -15.31 7.98 -4.97
CA ILE A 126 -14.01 7.29 -5.16
C ILE A 126 -12.87 8.01 -4.40
N LYS A 127 -12.78 9.33 -4.51
CA LYS A 127 -11.72 10.09 -3.83
C LYS A 127 -11.86 10.00 -2.31
N ARG A 128 -13.09 10.10 -1.82
CA ARG A 128 -13.41 9.88 -0.40
C ARG A 128 -13.02 8.47 0.05
N ALA A 129 -13.32 7.46 -0.75
CA ALA A 129 -13.00 6.07 -0.44
C ALA A 129 -11.49 5.83 -0.41
N LYS A 130 -10.72 6.42 -1.35
CA LYS A 130 -9.24 6.41 -1.32
C LYS A 130 -8.68 7.01 -0.04
N LEU A 131 -9.23 8.14 0.44
CA LEU A 131 -8.82 8.74 1.71
C LEU A 131 -9.05 7.82 2.90
N LEU A 132 -10.24 7.19 2.97
CA LEU A 132 -10.59 6.26 4.03
C LEU A 132 -9.65 5.04 4.02
N VAL A 133 -9.30 4.55 2.84
CA VAL A 133 -8.32 3.45 2.71
C VAL A 133 -6.92 3.88 3.14
N SER A 134 -6.46 5.09 2.83
CA SER A 134 -5.20 5.62 3.38
C SER A 134 -5.22 5.67 4.91
N MET A 135 -6.38 5.94 5.54
CA MET A 135 -6.54 5.87 7.00
C MET A 135 -6.49 4.44 7.53
N LEU A 136 -7.17 3.48 6.88
CA LEU A 136 -7.15 2.07 7.27
C LEU A 136 -5.74 1.48 7.17
N LYS A 137 -5.01 1.80 6.08
CA LYS A 137 -3.59 1.43 5.92
C LYS A 137 -2.73 1.97 7.06
N HIS A 138 -3.06 3.15 7.57
CA HIS A 138 -2.37 3.72 8.70
C HIS A 138 -2.69 3.02 10.03
N GLU A 139 -3.97 2.78 10.31
CA GLU A 139 -4.42 2.05 11.49
C GLU A 139 -3.72 0.70 11.60
N TYR A 140 -3.52 0.02 10.47
CA TYR A 140 -2.75 -1.22 10.42
C TYR A 140 -1.30 -1.08 10.95
N HIS A 141 -0.57 -0.03 10.54
CA HIS A 141 0.83 0.17 10.95
C HIS A 141 0.98 0.75 12.35
N SER A 142 -0.07 1.37 12.87
CA SER A 142 -0.09 2.02 14.17
C SER A 142 -0.80 1.11 15.15
N SER A 143 -0.04 0.44 16.01
CA SER A 143 -0.57 -0.41 17.09
C SER A 143 -1.36 0.37 18.18
N GLY A 144 -1.90 1.53 17.84
CA GLY A 144 -2.70 2.41 18.68
C GLY A 144 -4.19 2.04 18.65
N PRO A 145 -5.00 2.72 19.47
CA PRO A 145 -6.43 2.47 19.52
C PRO A 145 -7.09 2.71 18.16
N ALA A 146 -7.95 1.77 17.80
CA ALA A 146 -8.62 1.69 16.51
C ALA A 146 -9.28 3.03 16.09
N PHE A 147 -9.10 3.40 14.82
CA PHE A 147 -9.84 4.51 14.23
C PHE A 147 -11.32 4.14 14.12
N LYS A 148 -12.16 5.17 14.01
CA LYS A 148 -13.61 4.99 13.79
C LYS A 148 -13.99 4.70 12.34
N VAL A 149 -13.01 4.49 11.45
CA VAL A 149 -13.29 4.23 10.04
C VAL A 149 -13.65 2.76 9.90
N SER A 150 -14.94 2.46 9.79
CA SER A 150 -15.36 1.08 9.52
C SER A 150 -15.04 0.73 8.05
N PRO A 151 -14.43 -0.44 7.77
CA PRO A 151 -14.30 -0.99 6.42
C PRO A 151 -15.62 -1.02 5.65
N ASP A 152 -16.75 -1.15 6.36
CA ASP A 152 -18.09 -1.18 5.76
C ASP A 152 -18.49 0.17 5.15
N GLN A 153 -17.99 1.28 5.69
CA GLN A 153 -18.23 2.61 5.10
C GLN A 153 -17.54 2.74 3.73
N VAL A 154 -16.37 2.12 3.56
CA VAL A 154 -15.68 2.10 2.28
C VAL A 154 -16.45 1.26 1.27
N LEU A 155 -16.96 0.09 1.70
CA LEU A 155 -17.78 -0.79 0.86
C LEU A 155 -19.09 -0.13 0.41
N GLU A 156 -19.78 0.56 1.32
CA GLU A 156 -21.02 1.28 0.98
C GLU A 156 -20.77 2.32 -0.12
N ILE A 157 -19.66 3.05 -0.02
CA ILE A 157 -19.26 4.03 -1.04
C ILE A 157 -18.94 3.32 -2.37
N LEU A 158 -18.20 2.21 -2.35
CA LEU A 158 -17.86 1.44 -3.55
C LEU A 158 -19.07 0.86 -4.28
N LEU A 159 -20.12 0.49 -3.55
CA LEU A 159 -21.34 -0.08 -4.14
C LEU A 159 -22.17 0.95 -4.94
N THR A 160 -21.90 2.24 -4.76
CA THR A 160 -22.67 3.33 -5.40
C THR A 160 -22.09 3.82 -6.72
N GLU A 161 -20.83 3.51 -7.07
CA GLU A 161 -20.17 4.07 -8.25
C GLU A 161 -19.74 3.04 -9.32
N PRO A 162 -19.57 3.49 -10.59
CA PRO A 162 -19.34 2.60 -11.73
C PRO A 162 -17.94 1.99 -11.74
N ILE A 163 -17.84 0.94 -12.55
CA ILE A 163 -16.66 0.12 -12.85
C ILE A 163 -15.49 1.03 -13.27
N GLY A 164 -14.37 1.00 -12.53
CA GLY A 164 -13.19 1.82 -12.79
C GLY A 164 -11.91 1.21 -12.21
N VAL A 165 -10.74 1.61 -12.73
CA VAL A 165 -9.43 1.15 -12.22
C VAL A 165 -9.29 1.45 -10.74
N ASP A 166 -9.76 2.62 -10.32
CA ASP A 166 -9.76 3.06 -8.93
C ASP A 166 -10.57 2.12 -8.02
N THR A 167 -11.71 1.62 -8.50
CA THR A 167 -12.54 0.64 -7.78
C THR A 167 -11.79 -0.69 -7.58
N SER A 168 -11.04 -1.14 -8.60
CA SER A 168 -10.21 -2.34 -8.47
C SER A 168 -9.06 -2.16 -7.49
N GLU A 169 -8.39 -1.01 -7.51
CA GLU A 169 -7.33 -0.67 -6.57
C GLU A 169 -7.86 -0.60 -5.14
N LEU A 170 -9.06 -0.06 -4.96
CA LEU A 170 -9.69 0.02 -3.65
C LEU A 170 -10.08 -1.34 -3.09
N ASN A 171 -10.70 -2.21 -3.90
CA ASN A 171 -11.01 -3.58 -3.51
C ASN A 171 -9.74 -4.38 -3.17
N TYR A 172 -8.66 -4.16 -3.92
CA TYR A 172 -7.35 -4.72 -3.61
C TYR A 172 -6.84 -4.27 -2.23
N LEU A 173 -6.83 -2.96 -1.95
CA LEU A 173 -6.37 -2.42 -0.67
C LEU A 173 -7.24 -2.90 0.49
N LEU A 174 -8.55 -2.99 0.29
CA LEU A 174 -9.48 -3.51 1.29
C LEU A 174 -9.26 -5.01 1.55
N GLY A 175 -9.01 -5.80 0.51
CA GLY A 175 -8.64 -7.21 0.64
C GLY A 175 -7.37 -7.39 1.48
N HIS A 176 -6.37 -6.54 1.26
CA HIS A 176 -5.13 -6.54 2.04
C HIS A 176 -5.36 -6.21 3.52
N HIS A 177 -6.20 -5.20 3.79
CA HIS A 177 -6.59 -4.84 5.15
C HIS A 177 -7.32 -5.99 5.85
N ARG A 178 -8.30 -6.61 5.18
CA ARG A 178 -9.06 -7.73 5.74
C ARG A 178 -8.22 -8.97 5.99
N GLN A 179 -7.27 -9.27 5.09
CA GLN A 179 -6.31 -10.36 5.28
C GLN A 179 -5.48 -10.20 6.56
N GLN A 180 -5.28 -8.96 6.99
CA GLN A 180 -4.47 -8.60 8.15
C GLN A 180 -5.30 -8.50 9.44
N GLU A 181 -6.54 -8.03 9.37
CA GLU A 181 -7.46 -7.98 10.51
C GLU A 181 -8.10 -9.34 10.84
N ALA A 182 -8.45 -10.12 9.82
CA ALA A 182 -9.26 -11.31 10.00
C ALA A 182 -8.40 -12.56 10.24
N ALA A 183 -8.87 -13.41 11.16
CA ALA A 183 -8.45 -14.81 11.24
C ALA A 183 -9.00 -15.66 10.07
N SER A 184 -9.82 -15.09 9.18
CA SER A 184 -10.44 -15.78 8.04
C SER A 184 -9.94 -15.21 6.71
N GLY A 185 -9.17 -16.01 5.96
CA GLY A 185 -8.69 -15.66 4.62
C GLY A 185 -9.78 -15.59 3.55
N GLU A 186 -10.98 -16.11 3.83
CA GLU A 186 -12.11 -16.16 2.89
C GLU A 186 -12.59 -14.76 2.50
N ASP A 187 -12.74 -13.86 3.48
CA ASP A 187 -13.19 -12.49 3.23
C ASP A 187 -12.20 -11.72 2.35
N ALA A 188 -10.90 -11.86 2.61
CA ALA A 188 -9.86 -11.25 1.77
C ALA A 188 -9.88 -11.81 0.33
N TYR A 189 -10.06 -13.12 0.18
CA TYR A 189 -10.15 -13.77 -1.12
C TYR A 189 -11.33 -13.25 -1.95
N THR A 190 -12.51 -13.06 -1.32
CA THR A 190 -13.67 -12.49 -2.01
C THR A 190 -13.41 -11.07 -2.52
N MET A 191 -12.74 -10.23 -1.73
CA MET A 191 -12.39 -8.86 -2.13
C MET A 191 -11.40 -8.82 -3.29
N TYR A 192 -10.36 -9.67 -3.26
CA TYR A 192 -9.44 -9.78 -4.40
C TYR A 192 -10.13 -10.33 -5.66
N THR A 193 -11.08 -11.26 -5.49
CA THR A 193 -11.87 -11.78 -6.61
C THR A 193 -12.77 -10.69 -7.20
N GLN A 194 -13.40 -9.86 -6.37
CA GLN A 194 -14.15 -8.69 -6.82
C GLN A 194 -13.25 -7.69 -7.57
N ALA A 195 -12.04 -7.41 -7.05
CA ALA A 195 -11.07 -6.53 -7.71
C ALA A 195 -10.69 -7.05 -9.11
N GLN A 196 -10.45 -8.36 -9.23
CA GLN A 196 -10.15 -9.01 -10.51
C GLN A 196 -11.34 -8.89 -11.49
N ASN A 197 -12.56 -9.18 -11.02
CA ASN A 197 -13.77 -9.08 -11.83
C ASN A 197 -13.98 -7.66 -12.38
N VAL A 198 -13.68 -6.62 -11.61
CA VAL A 198 -13.74 -5.22 -12.06
C VAL A 198 -12.74 -4.97 -13.20
N LEU A 199 -11.49 -5.45 -13.07
CA LEU A 199 -10.48 -5.32 -14.13
C LEU A 199 -10.88 -6.08 -15.40
N ASP A 200 -11.45 -7.27 -15.26
CA ASP A 200 -11.91 -8.07 -16.41
C ASP A 200 -13.08 -7.41 -17.14
N GLN A 201 -14.00 -6.77 -16.40
CA GLN A 201 -15.08 -5.97 -16.98
C GLN A 201 -14.54 -4.75 -17.75
N LEU A 202 -13.52 -4.06 -17.22
CA LEU A 202 -12.88 -2.93 -17.89
C LEU A 202 -12.16 -3.35 -19.17
N ASP A 203 -11.40 -4.44 -19.12
CA ASP A 203 -10.74 -4.98 -20.32
C ASP A 203 -11.76 -5.33 -21.40
N LYS A 204 -12.91 -5.91 -21.03
CA LYS A 204 -14.00 -6.21 -21.95
C LYS A 204 -14.58 -4.94 -22.59
N GLN A 205 -14.92 -3.93 -21.77
CA GLN A 205 -15.44 -2.65 -22.26
C GLN A 205 -14.43 -1.92 -23.17
N LEU A 206 -13.15 -1.94 -22.80
CA LEU A 206 -12.09 -1.35 -23.61
C LEU A 206 -11.90 -2.10 -24.93
N GLY A 207 -11.97 -3.43 -24.89
CA GLY A 207 -11.91 -4.28 -26.09
C GLY A 207 -13.05 -3.96 -27.06
N GLU A 208 -14.27 -3.80 -26.56
CA GLU A 208 -15.44 -3.39 -27.37
C GLU A 208 -15.19 -2.03 -28.05
N LEU A 209 -14.65 -1.04 -27.33
CA LEU A 209 -14.29 0.27 -27.89
C LEU A 209 -13.14 0.20 -28.91
N GLN A 210 -12.13 -0.64 -28.67
CA GLN A 210 -10.98 -0.80 -29.56
C GLN A 210 -11.33 -1.53 -30.87
N THR A 211 -12.42 -2.31 -30.94
CA THR A 211 -12.87 -2.82 -32.25
C THR A 211 -13.17 -1.70 -33.27
N MET A 212 -13.40 -0.47 -32.79
CA MET A 212 -13.61 0.71 -33.62
C MET A 212 -12.32 1.48 -33.98
N SER A 213 -11.20 1.24 -33.27
CA SER A 213 -9.92 1.90 -33.53
C SER A 213 -8.78 0.88 -33.51
N LYS A 214 -8.03 0.72 -34.62
CA LYS A 214 -6.88 -0.22 -34.75
C LYS A 214 -5.69 0.09 -33.81
N SER A 215 -5.90 0.15 -32.50
CA SER A 215 -4.86 0.22 -31.49
C SER A 215 -4.65 -1.15 -30.86
N THR A 216 -3.40 -1.48 -30.57
CA THR A 216 -2.98 -2.72 -29.90
C THR A 216 -3.68 -2.88 -28.55
N ALA A 217 -4.37 -4.01 -28.37
CA ALA A 217 -5.00 -4.42 -27.12
C ALA A 217 -3.94 -4.63 -26.03
N GLY A 218 -3.66 -3.57 -25.26
CA GLY A 218 -2.84 -3.63 -24.06
C GLY A 218 -3.69 -4.04 -22.86
N ILE A 219 -3.13 -4.89 -21.99
CA ILE A 219 -3.74 -5.25 -20.70
C ILE A 219 -3.82 -4.00 -19.83
N LEU A 220 -4.99 -3.72 -19.28
CA LEU A 220 -5.22 -2.57 -18.41
C LEU A 220 -4.56 -2.79 -17.04
N ALA A 221 -3.82 -1.80 -16.55
CA ALA A 221 -3.19 -1.80 -15.22
C ALA A 221 -2.48 -3.13 -14.84
N PRO A 222 -1.49 -3.60 -15.64
CA PRO A 222 -0.88 -4.92 -15.47
C PRO A 222 -0.21 -5.10 -14.10
N ASN A 223 0.25 -4.02 -13.47
CA ASN A 223 0.83 -4.05 -12.13
C ASN A 223 -0.23 -4.40 -11.07
N ILE A 224 -1.39 -3.75 -11.09
CA ILE A 224 -2.46 -3.97 -10.09
C ILE A 224 -3.01 -5.39 -10.26
N ARG A 225 -3.26 -5.82 -11.50
CA ARG A 225 -3.70 -7.19 -11.79
C ARG A 225 -2.70 -8.22 -11.29
N GLY A 226 -1.40 -8.03 -11.56
CA GLY A 226 -0.36 -8.94 -11.11
C GLY A 226 -0.33 -9.09 -9.58
N VAL A 227 -0.47 -7.99 -8.84
CA VAL A 227 -0.52 -8.04 -7.38
C VAL A 227 -1.77 -8.77 -6.87
N ILE A 228 -2.96 -8.46 -7.40
CA ILE A 228 -4.22 -9.13 -7.04
C ILE A 228 -4.12 -10.65 -7.28
N MET A 229 -3.62 -11.07 -8.45
CA MET A 229 -3.46 -12.48 -8.79
C MET A 229 -2.51 -13.19 -7.82
N ARG A 230 -1.37 -12.57 -7.47
CA ARG A 230 -0.42 -13.16 -6.53
C ARG A 230 -1.00 -13.32 -5.12
N GLU A 231 -1.76 -12.36 -4.63
CA GLU A 231 -2.41 -12.50 -3.31
C GLU A 231 -3.54 -13.54 -3.35
N ARG A 232 -4.30 -13.66 -4.46
CA ARG A 232 -5.27 -14.76 -4.63
C ARG A 232 -4.59 -16.13 -4.61
N ILE A 233 -3.47 -16.28 -5.33
CA ILE A 233 -2.67 -17.53 -5.33
C ILE A 233 -2.18 -17.84 -3.91
N TRP A 234 -1.63 -16.84 -3.21
CA TRP A 234 -1.17 -17.01 -1.84
C TRP A 234 -2.28 -17.45 -0.89
N LEU A 235 -3.45 -16.79 -0.94
CA LEU A 235 -4.58 -17.14 -0.09
C LEU A 235 -5.16 -18.52 -0.42
N SER A 236 -5.19 -18.90 -1.70
CA SER A 236 -5.61 -20.25 -2.11
C SER A 236 -4.67 -21.31 -1.53
N ARG A 237 -3.38 -20.99 -1.41
CA ARG A 237 -2.36 -21.93 -0.90
C ARG A 237 -2.40 -22.12 0.60
N ILE A 238 -2.79 -21.09 1.36
CA ILE A 238 -2.96 -21.18 2.81
C ILE A 238 -4.33 -21.72 3.20
N GLY A 239 -5.37 -21.45 2.40
CA GLY A 239 -6.77 -21.77 2.67
C GLY A 239 -7.33 -22.96 1.89
N GLU A 240 -8.49 -23.47 2.29
CA GLU A 240 -9.14 -24.68 1.76
C GLU A 240 -9.78 -24.52 0.35
N VAL A 241 -9.46 -23.46 -0.39
CA VAL A 241 -10.07 -23.17 -1.71
C VAL A 241 -9.19 -23.73 -2.82
N GLN A 242 -9.22 -25.05 -3.00
CA GLN A 242 -8.28 -25.77 -3.90
C GLN A 242 -8.56 -25.64 -5.40
N THR A 243 -9.67 -25.03 -5.83
CA THR A 243 -10.18 -25.27 -7.19
C THR A 243 -9.66 -24.36 -8.30
N GLU A 244 -8.92 -23.28 -8.00
CA GLU A 244 -8.52 -22.28 -9.02
C GLU A 244 -7.01 -21.98 -9.12
N GLU A 245 -6.15 -22.62 -8.32
CA GLU A 245 -4.72 -22.27 -8.24
C GLU A 245 -3.97 -22.38 -9.58
N GLN A 246 -4.19 -23.47 -10.31
CA GLN A 246 -3.46 -23.78 -11.53
C GLN A 246 -3.76 -22.75 -12.64
N MET A 247 -5.02 -22.35 -12.75
CA MET A 247 -5.47 -21.38 -13.76
C MET A 247 -4.93 -19.98 -13.46
N ALA A 248 -4.91 -19.60 -12.18
CA ALA A 248 -4.38 -18.31 -11.76
C ALA A 248 -2.86 -18.18 -12.01
N LEU A 249 -2.09 -19.27 -11.86
CA LEU A 249 -0.66 -19.28 -12.19
C LEU A 249 -0.40 -19.14 -13.69
N GLU A 250 -1.14 -19.88 -14.52
CA GLU A 250 -1.04 -19.76 -15.98
C GLU A 250 -1.40 -18.35 -16.47
N ASP A 251 -2.39 -17.72 -15.84
CA ASP A 251 -2.78 -16.35 -16.18
C ASP A 251 -1.78 -15.31 -15.69
N LEU A 252 -1.12 -15.54 -14.55
CA LEU A 252 0.00 -14.71 -14.09
C LEU A 252 1.19 -14.76 -15.06
N GLU A 253 1.49 -15.92 -15.64
CA GLU A 253 2.57 -16.06 -16.65
C GLU A 253 2.27 -15.33 -17.96
N LYS A 254 0.99 -15.13 -18.30
CA LYS A 254 0.57 -14.39 -19.50
C LYS A 254 0.72 -12.88 -19.33
N LEU A 255 0.88 -12.37 -18.10
CA LEU A 255 1.04 -10.94 -17.87
C LEU A 255 2.40 -10.44 -18.38
N PRO A 256 2.48 -9.20 -18.90
CA PRO A 256 3.74 -8.62 -19.33
C PRO A 256 4.67 -8.51 -18.11
N ALA A 257 5.89 -9.04 -18.22
CA ALA A 257 6.88 -8.91 -17.16
C ALA A 257 7.28 -7.43 -16.99
N THR A 258 6.68 -6.76 -16.00
CA THR A 258 7.02 -5.39 -15.65
C THR A 258 8.24 -5.38 -14.73
N LEU A 259 8.90 -4.23 -14.61
CA LEU A 259 10.00 -4.06 -13.64
C LEU A 259 9.55 -4.33 -12.20
N MET A 260 8.26 -4.17 -11.92
CA MET A 260 7.64 -4.46 -10.62
C MET A 260 7.24 -5.93 -10.47
N SER A 261 6.97 -6.64 -11.56
CA SER A 261 6.48 -8.02 -11.45
C SER A 261 7.54 -8.98 -10.91
N ARG A 262 8.78 -8.88 -11.40
CA ARG A 262 9.88 -9.79 -11.05
C ARG A 262 10.20 -9.91 -9.54
N PRO A 263 10.38 -8.81 -8.78
CA PRO A 263 10.62 -8.93 -7.34
C PRO A 263 9.42 -9.55 -6.62
N GLU A 264 8.21 -9.25 -7.06
CA GLU A 264 7.00 -9.72 -6.41
C GLU A 264 6.72 -11.21 -6.73
N ASP A 265 7.06 -11.69 -7.94
CA ASP A 265 7.02 -13.10 -8.31
C ASP A 265 8.01 -13.92 -7.46
N ALA A 266 9.24 -13.40 -7.30
CA ALA A 266 10.24 -14.01 -6.41
C ALA A 266 9.77 -14.00 -4.95
N SER A 267 9.11 -12.92 -4.51
CA SER A 267 8.54 -12.82 -3.16
C SER A 267 7.45 -13.86 -2.92
N LEU A 268 6.51 -14.02 -3.86
CA LEU A 268 5.44 -15.02 -3.78
C LEU A 268 6.01 -16.44 -3.69
N LEU A 269 6.95 -16.78 -4.58
CA LEU A 269 7.59 -18.10 -4.56
C LEU A 269 8.36 -18.35 -3.26
N GLY A 270 8.99 -17.32 -2.71
CA GLY A 270 9.61 -17.38 -1.37
C GLY A 270 8.60 -17.67 -0.27
N ARG A 271 7.46 -16.96 -0.25
CA ARG A 271 6.36 -17.16 0.72
C ARG A 271 5.78 -18.57 0.64
N ILE A 272 5.51 -19.06 -0.57
CA ILE A 272 4.99 -20.43 -0.81
C ILE A 272 5.96 -21.47 -0.27
N ALA A 273 7.25 -21.37 -0.63
CA ALA A 273 8.27 -22.31 -0.16
C ALA A 273 8.43 -22.29 1.37
N LEU A 274 8.36 -21.10 2.01
CA LEU A 274 8.38 -21.01 3.47
C LEU A 274 7.15 -21.65 4.12
N HIS A 275 5.97 -21.44 3.55
CA HIS A 275 4.74 -22.05 4.04
C HIS A 275 4.77 -23.58 3.94
N GLU A 276 5.28 -24.13 2.82
CA GLU A 276 5.46 -25.57 2.64
C GLU A 276 6.38 -26.15 3.71
N VAL A 277 7.55 -25.54 3.92
CA VAL A 277 8.49 -25.93 4.97
C VAL A 277 7.83 -25.89 6.36
N TYR A 278 7.11 -24.80 6.67
CA TYR A 278 6.38 -24.67 7.93
C TYR A 278 5.31 -25.75 8.11
N SER A 279 4.53 -26.06 7.06
CA SER A 279 3.49 -27.08 7.10
C SER A 279 4.05 -28.49 7.32
N GLN A 280 5.20 -28.79 6.69
CA GLN A 280 5.93 -30.05 6.87
C GLN A 280 6.45 -30.16 8.31
N PHE A 281 7.11 -29.12 8.82
CA PHE A 281 7.59 -29.08 10.21
C PHE A 281 6.46 -29.24 11.22
N ARG A 282 5.33 -28.57 10.99
CA ARG A 282 4.15 -28.69 11.85
C ARG A 282 3.63 -30.13 11.87
N SER A 283 3.57 -30.79 10.71
CA SER A 283 3.15 -32.18 10.59
C SER A 283 4.11 -33.14 11.31
N ASP A 284 5.42 -32.94 11.15
CA ASP A 284 6.47 -33.74 11.82
C ASP A 284 6.48 -33.53 13.34
N LEU A 285 6.23 -32.30 13.81
CA LEU A 285 6.12 -31.97 15.23
C LEU A 285 4.90 -32.66 15.86
N PHE A 286 3.75 -32.70 15.18
CA PHE A 286 2.60 -33.45 15.66
C PHE A 286 2.87 -34.96 15.73
N LEU A 287 3.58 -35.51 14.75
CA LEU A 287 3.96 -36.92 14.76
C LEU A 287 4.91 -37.26 15.91
N THR A 288 5.83 -36.37 16.27
CA THR A 288 6.77 -36.59 17.39
C THR A 288 6.11 -36.47 18.77
N ILE A 289 5.14 -35.55 18.93
CA ILE A 289 4.39 -35.39 20.19
C ILE A 289 3.29 -36.47 20.36
N ALA A 290 2.74 -37.00 19.26
CA ALA A 290 1.77 -38.11 19.31
C ALA A 290 2.40 -39.48 19.60
N VAL A 291 3.73 -39.59 19.60
CA VAL A 291 4.46 -40.82 19.95
C VAL A 291 5.08 -40.69 21.35
N PRO A 292 4.27 -40.91 22.40
CA PRO A 292 4.81 -41.58 23.57
C PRO A 292 3.78 -42.58 24.13
N MET A 293 4.04 -43.86 23.92
CA MET A 293 4.21 -44.85 24.99
C MET A 293 4.24 -46.26 24.40
N GLY A 294 5.44 -46.83 24.29
CA GLY A 294 5.62 -48.26 24.50
C GLY A 294 5.74 -49.16 23.28
N MET A 295 6.72 -48.93 22.38
CA MET A 295 7.41 -50.01 21.66
C MET A 295 8.83 -49.57 21.26
N THR A 296 9.80 -49.61 22.18
CA THR A 296 11.22 -49.45 21.82
C THR A 296 11.75 -50.77 21.25
N SER A 297 11.69 -50.93 19.93
CA SER A 297 12.51 -51.91 19.23
C SER A 297 13.94 -51.37 19.15
N LYS A 298 14.85 -52.03 19.88
CA LYS A 298 16.29 -51.97 19.59
C LYS A 298 16.48 -52.64 18.23
N ASP A 299 16.76 -51.86 17.21
CA ASP A 299 17.83 -52.13 16.24
C ASP A 299 17.79 -51.11 15.08
N THR A 300 18.97 -50.88 14.52
CA THR A 300 19.28 -50.16 13.28
C THR A 300 19.49 -48.64 13.36
N THR A 301 20.77 -48.30 13.53
CA THR A 301 21.45 -47.24 12.79
C THR A 301 21.12 -47.30 11.30
N SER A 302 20.28 -46.42 10.75
CA SER A 302 20.36 -46.01 9.35
C SER A 302 19.33 -44.94 9.02
N ASN A 303 19.79 -43.90 8.31
CA ASN A 303 19.03 -42.87 7.61
C ASN A 303 18.32 -41.83 8.50
N GLN A 304 18.83 -40.59 8.43
CA GLN A 304 17.98 -39.43 8.68
C GLN A 304 16.69 -39.59 7.87
N PRO A 305 15.54 -39.21 8.44
CA PRO A 305 14.29 -39.25 7.70
C PRO A 305 14.44 -38.34 6.46
N ILE A 306 14.28 -38.95 5.29
CA ILE A 306 14.23 -38.32 3.95
C ILE A 306 13.48 -36.96 3.94
N PRO A 307 12.35 -36.75 4.65
CA PRO A 307 11.66 -35.45 4.68
C PRO A 307 12.49 -34.26 5.17
N THR A 308 13.49 -34.47 6.04
CA THR A 308 14.31 -33.35 6.56
C THR A 308 15.24 -32.76 5.50
N ARG A 309 15.73 -33.60 4.57
CA ARG A 309 16.62 -33.13 3.50
C ARG A 309 15.86 -32.30 2.46
N ASP A 310 14.64 -32.73 2.13
CA ASP A 310 13.79 -32.02 1.18
C ASP A 310 13.32 -30.67 1.76
N ALA A 311 12.93 -30.63 3.04
CA ALA A 311 12.60 -29.38 3.73
C ALA A 311 13.76 -28.38 3.74
N LEU A 312 15.00 -28.84 3.96
CA LEU A 312 16.19 -27.96 3.90
C LEU A 312 16.46 -27.43 2.48
N ASN A 313 16.25 -28.24 1.44
CA ASN A 313 16.38 -27.80 0.06
C ASN A 313 15.31 -26.74 -0.31
N THR A 314 14.06 -26.97 0.10
CA THR A 314 12.96 -26.00 -0.10
C THR A 314 13.24 -24.70 0.65
N LEU A 315 13.76 -24.78 1.88
CA LEU A 315 14.14 -23.61 2.67
C LEU A 315 15.29 -22.83 2.04
N GLY A 316 16.30 -23.52 1.47
CA GLY A 316 17.36 -22.88 0.70
C GLY A 316 16.85 -22.17 -0.56
N THR A 317 15.86 -22.77 -1.24
CA THR A 317 15.18 -22.15 -2.38
C THR A 317 14.41 -20.90 -1.96
N ALA A 318 13.70 -20.96 -0.84
CA ALA A 318 13.00 -19.82 -0.28
C ALA A 318 13.95 -18.66 0.05
N GLU A 319 15.08 -18.96 0.70
CA GLU A 319 16.11 -17.97 1.02
C GLU A 319 16.68 -17.31 -0.25
N GLN A 320 16.97 -18.11 -1.29
CA GLN A 320 17.46 -17.58 -2.56
C GLN A 320 16.45 -16.63 -3.22
N ASN A 321 15.17 -16.95 -3.16
CA ASN A 321 14.10 -16.11 -3.71
C ASN A 321 13.92 -14.82 -2.90
N CYS A 322 14.01 -14.87 -1.57
CA CYS A 322 14.05 -13.68 -0.72
C CYS A 322 15.24 -12.77 -1.05
N TRP A 323 16.42 -13.36 -1.35
CA TRP A 323 17.61 -12.60 -1.72
C TRP A 323 17.46 -11.88 -3.06
N LYS A 324 16.92 -12.56 -4.07
CA LYS A 324 16.61 -11.96 -5.38
C LYS A 324 15.63 -10.79 -5.22
N THR A 325 14.60 -10.98 -4.41
CA THR A 325 13.60 -9.95 -4.09
C THR A 325 14.26 -8.71 -3.49
N LEU A 326 15.09 -8.89 -2.46
CA LEU A 326 15.83 -7.79 -1.83
C LEU A 326 16.75 -7.05 -2.80
N GLN A 327 17.51 -7.77 -3.64
CA GLN A 327 18.39 -7.14 -4.62
C GLN A 327 17.64 -6.27 -5.62
N LEU A 328 16.48 -6.76 -6.10
CA LEU A 328 15.64 -6.03 -7.05
C LEU A 328 14.99 -4.80 -6.41
N ILE A 329 14.50 -4.91 -5.17
CA ILE A 329 13.87 -3.78 -4.47
C ILE A 329 14.90 -2.72 -4.07
N VAL A 330 16.09 -3.13 -3.61
CA VAL A 330 17.19 -2.18 -3.29
C VAL A 330 17.57 -1.35 -4.51
N ALA A 331 17.57 -1.94 -5.71
CA ALA A 331 17.83 -1.20 -6.94
C ALA A 331 16.73 -0.15 -7.26
N GLN A 332 15.52 -0.32 -6.73
CA GLN A 332 14.40 0.61 -6.91
C GLN A 332 14.34 1.71 -5.84
N GLY A 333 14.97 1.50 -4.67
CA GLY A 333 15.04 2.49 -3.59
C GLY A 333 13.78 2.58 -2.71
N ASP A 334 12.85 1.63 -2.80
CA ASP A 334 11.65 1.61 -1.96
C ASP A 334 11.95 1.06 -0.56
N VAL A 335 12.18 1.97 0.40
CA VAL A 335 12.55 1.66 1.78
C VAL A 335 11.48 0.83 2.50
N THR A 336 10.20 1.02 2.18
CA THR A 336 9.10 0.32 2.86
C THR A 336 9.11 -1.17 2.53
N ARG A 337 9.22 -1.49 1.23
CA ARG A 337 9.31 -2.86 0.72
C ARG A 337 10.61 -3.58 1.14
N ILE A 338 11.72 -2.84 1.27
CA ILE A 338 12.98 -3.40 1.78
C ILE A 338 12.78 -3.94 3.20
N ARG A 339 12.09 -3.18 4.06
CA ARG A 339 11.85 -3.56 5.46
C ARG A 339 10.98 -4.81 5.57
N GLU A 340 9.91 -4.89 4.80
CA GLU A 340 9.01 -6.06 4.78
C GLU A 340 9.75 -7.32 4.30
N SER A 341 10.50 -7.20 3.20
CA SER A 341 11.29 -8.30 2.64
C SER A 341 12.39 -8.77 3.61
N ALA A 342 13.00 -7.84 4.36
CA ALA A 342 13.98 -8.17 5.39
C ALA A 342 13.35 -8.95 6.56
N GLY A 343 12.11 -8.62 6.94
CA GLY A 343 11.36 -9.35 7.96
C GLY A 343 11.15 -10.83 7.59
N SER A 344 10.74 -11.12 6.35
CA SER A 344 10.56 -12.49 5.87
C SER A 344 11.85 -13.31 5.94
N ARG A 345 13.00 -12.69 5.70
CA ARG A 345 14.32 -13.34 5.79
C ARG A 345 14.73 -13.66 7.22
N ILE A 346 14.42 -12.76 8.17
CA ILE A 346 14.71 -13.01 9.59
C ILE A 346 13.94 -14.27 10.04
N SER A 347 12.67 -14.39 9.64
CA SER A 347 11.85 -15.57 9.93
C SER A 347 12.37 -16.85 9.28
N SER A 348 12.88 -16.80 8.04
CA SER A 348 13.44 -18.00 7.38
C SER A 348 14.72 -18.47 8.06
N ARG A 349 15.58 -17.53 8.49
CA ARG A 349 16.84 -17.85 9.14
C ARG A 349 16.65 -18.39 10.56
N SER A 350 15.64 -17.90 11.29
CA SER A 350 15.32 -18.45 12.62
C SER A 350 14.82 -19.89 12.58
N LEU A 351 14.31 -20.37 11.44
CA LEU A 351 13.90 -21.77 11.26
C LEU A 351 15.09 -22.72 10.97
N GLN A 352 16.26 -22.17 10.63
CA GLN A 352 17.48 -22.96 10.34
C GLN A 352 18.37 -23.18 11.57
N THR A 353 18.26 -22.30 12.58
CA THR A 353 19.04 -22.33 13.83
C THR A 353 18.29 -23.04 14.94
#